data_AF-T1CEE7-F1
#
_entry.id   AF-T1CEE7-F1
#
_cell.length_a   1.000
_cell.length_b   1.000
_cell.length_c   1.000
_cell.angle_alpha   90.00
_cell.angle_beta   90.00
_cell.angle_gamma   90.00
#
_symmetry.space_group_name_H-M   'P 1'
#
loop_
_entity.id
_entity.type
_entity.pdbx_description
1 polymer ?
#
loop_
_entity_poly.entity_id
_entity_poly.type
_entity_poly.pdbx_seq_one_letter_code
_entity_poly.pdbx_strand_id
1 'polypeptide(L)'
;MSSTPRAGGISLEQRSIDYIPDEERHGHPNTLLTLWFASNVQITAVAVGALAVVLGLNLPWAIVTILVGNLLGGLFMAYHSIQGPKLGVPQMIQSRAQFGMFGATLPVVVVLLMYVGFFVSSGVLGGQAIAGLLHVSTPVGIVIADAVVL
;
A
#
# COMPACT_ATOMS: atom_id res chain seq x y z
N MET A 1 -12.60 23.76 26.17
CA MET A 1 -11.92 24.99 25.71
C MET A 1 -11.63 24.81 24.24
N SER A 2 -12.38 25.48 23.36
CA SER A 2 -12.23 25.40 21.90
C SER A 2 -11.13 26.36 21.43
N SER A 3 -10.05 25.82 20.87
CA SER A 3 -9.06 26.61 20.13
C SER A 3 -9.46 26.65 18.65
N THR A 4 -9.81 27.83 18.18
CA THR A 4 -10.04 28.13 16.75
C THR A 4 -8.73 27.87 15.98
N PRO A 5 -8.73 27.11 14.86
CA PRO A 5 -7.51 26.90 14.08
C PRO A 5 -7.09 28.20 13.40
N ARG A 6 -5.84 28.64 13.64
CA ARG A 6 -5.23 29.73 12.90
C ARG A 6 -4.96 29.28 11.47
N ALA A 7 -5.65 29.90 10.51
CA ALA A 7 -5.33 29.75 9.09
C ALA A 7 -3.90 30.25 8.82
N GLY A 8 -3.01 29.36 8.35
CA GLY A 8 -1.70 29.73 7.81
C GLY A 8 -0.48 28.95 8.30
N GLY A 9 -0.60 27.96 9.19
CA GLY A 9 0.51 27.08 9.61
C GLY A 9 0.40 25.68 9.01
N ILE A 10 1.52 24.96 8.89
CA ILE A 10 1.52 23.51 8.66
C ILE A 10 0.69 22.89 9.79
N SER A 11 -0.51 22.41 9.47
CA SER A 11 -1.34 21.70 10.46
C SER A 11 -0.71 20.34 10.69
N LEU A 12 -0.04 20.19 11.84
CA LEU A 12 0.45 18.88 12.29
C LEU A 12 -0.73 17.92 12.45
N GLU A 13 -0.60 16.75 11.85
CA GLU A 13 -1.50 15.62 12.01
C GLU A 13 -1.56 15.24 13.50
N GLN A 14 -2.76 15.15 14.08
CA GLN A 14 -2.95 14.96 15.53
C GLN A 14 -3.47 13.57 15.90
N ARG A 15 -3.95 12.79 14.94
CA ARG A 15 -4.72 11.55 15.10
C ARG A 15 -3.93 10.37 14.53
N SER A 16 -2.72 10.16 15.04
CA SER A 16 -1.82 9.10 14.54
C SER A 16 -2.44 7.70 14.68
N ILE A 17 -2.64 7.22 15.91
CA ILE A 17 -3.26 5.91 16.19
C ILE A 17 -4.60 6.01 16.90
N ASP A 18 -5.00 7.24 17.23
CA ASP A 18 -6.21 7.53 18.00
C ASP A 18 -7.47 7.39 17.15
N TYR A 19 -8.61 7.33 17.85
CA TYR A 19 -9.92 7.30 17.21
C TYR A 19 -10.21 8.60 16.47
N ILE A 20 -10.72 8.49 15.25
CA ILE A 20 -11.19 9.59 14.41
C ILE A 20 -12.69 9.79 14.62
N PRO A 21 -13.14 10.91 15.22
CA PRO A 21 -14.56 11.24 15.39
C PRO A 21 -15.31 11.36 14.06
N ASP A 22 -16.61 11.11 14.07
CA ASP A 22 -17.45 11.13 12.85
C ASP A 22 -17.38 12.48 12.11
N GLU A 23 -17.26 13.58 12.84
CA GLU A 23 -17.16 14.95 12.30
C GLU A 23 -15.84 15.22 11.57
N GLU A 24 -14.77 14.47 11.90
CA GLU A 24 -13.46 14.57 11.25
C GLU A 24 -13.35 13.61 10.04
N ARG A 25 -14.39 12.82 9.72
CA ARG A 25 -14.40 11.87 8.59
C ARG A 25 -14.87 12.53 7.29
N HIS A 26 -13.92 12.90 6.45
CA HIS A 26 -14.18 13.59 5.18
C HIS A 26 -13.85 12.75 3.92
N GLY A 27 -13.63 11.44 4.06
CA GLY A 27 -13.31 10.55 2.94
C GLY A 27 -14.54 10.19 2.10
N HIS A 28 -14.38 10.15 0.77
CA HIS A 28 -15.45 9.74 -0.15
C HIS A 28 -15.04 8.50 -0.97
N PRO A 29 -15.97 7.61 -1.36
CA PRO A 29 -15.62 6.40 -2.11
C PRO A 29 -14.88 6.66 -3.44
N ASN A 30 -15.16 7.79 -4.10
CA ASN A 30 -14.48 8.17 -5.34
C ASN A 30 -13.01 8.57 -5.11
N THR A 31 -12.65 9.12 -3.94
CA THR A 31 -11.24 9.44 -3.63
C THR A 31 -10.40 8.18 -3.44
N LEU A 32 -11.04 7.04 -3.14
CA LEU A 32 -10.36 5.74 -3.06
C LEU A 32 -9.78 5.31 -4.40
N LEU A 33 -10.42 5.67 -5.52
CA LEU A 33 -9.91 5.31 -6.86
C LEU A 33 -8.53 5.92 -7.06
N THR A 34 -8.38 7.22 -6.82
CA THR A 34 -7.10 7.91 -6.98
C THR A 34 -6.06 7.42 -5.97
N LEU A 35 -6.46 7.19 -4.72
CA LEU A 35 -5.58 6.67 -3.67
C LEU A 35 -5.02 5.29 -4.04
N TRP A 36 -5.88 4.38 -4.48
CA TRP A 36 -5.48 3.02 -4.85
C TRP A 36 -4.72 3.01 -6.16
N PHE A 37 -5.12 3.81 -7.15
CA PHE A 37 -4.40 3.92 -8.40
C PHE A 37 -2.96 4.39 -8.16
N ALA A 38 -2.77 5.50 -7.43
CA ALA A 38 -1.45 6.01 -7.10
C ALA A 38 -0.59 4.98 -6.35
N SER A 39 -1.19 4.25 -5.41
CA SER A 39 -0.48 3.23 -4.62
C SER A 39 -0.14 1.95 -5.42
N ASN A 40 -0.86 1.64 -6.49
CA ASN A 40 -0.68 0.40 -7.26
C ASN A 40 0.11 0.57 -8.55
N VAL A 41 0.31 1.81 -9.04
CA VAL A 41 1.18 2.08 -10.19
C VAL A 41 2.63 2.00 -9.75
N GLN A 42 3.16 0.78 -9.74
CA GLN A 42 4.54 0.50 -9.33
C GLN A 42 5.19 -0.60 -10.15
N ILE A 43 6.53 -0.59 -10.20
CA ILE A 43 7.33 -1.51 -11.03
C ILE A 43 7.10 -2.98 -10.66
N THR A 44 6.90 -3.28 -9.38
CA THR A 44 6.64 -4.64 -8.88
C THR A 44 5.36 -5.21 -9.46
N ALA A 45 4.31 -4.40 -9.60
CA ALA A 45 3.06 -4.83 -10.21
C ALA A 45 3.24 -5.15 -11.70
N VAL A 46 4.03 -4.34 -12.43
CA VAL A 46 4.36 -4.58 -13.83
C VAL A 46 5.16 -5.87 -14.00
N ALA A 47 6.19 -6.07 -13.18
CA ALA A 47 7.03 -7.26 -13.22
C ALA A 47 6.23 -8.53 -12.94
N VAL A 48 5.38 -8.53 -11.91
CA VAL A 48 4.50 -9.67 -11.58
C VAL A 48 3.48 -9.92 -12.70
N GLY A 49 2.91 -8.87 -13.30
CA GLY A 49 2.00 -9.01 -14.44
C GLY A 49 2.68 -9.63 -15.65
N ALA A 50 3.93 -9.25 -15.94
CA ALA A 50 4.72 -9.81 -17.03
C ALA A 50 5.00 -11.32 -16.85
N LEU A 51 5.07 -11.80 -15.59
CA LEU A 51 5.26 -13.23 -15.32
C LEU A 51 4.16 -14.10 -15.94
N ALA A 52 2.92 -13.62 -16.04
CA ALA A 52 1.85 -14.39 -16.69
C ALA A 52 2.23 -14.78 -18.14
N VAL A 53 2.84 -13.84 -18.88
CA VAL A 53 3.29 -14.08 -20.25
C VAL A 53 4.57 -14.92 -20.29
N VAL A 54 5.52 -14.62 -19.40
CA VAL A 54 6.78 -15.39 -19.28
C VAL A 54 6.52 -16.86 -18.95
N LEU A 55 5.48 -17.14 -18.16
CA LEU A 55 5.05 -18.48 -17.79
C LEU A 55 4.19 -19.17 -18.86
N GLY A 56 3.97 -18.54 -20.01
CA GLY A 56 3.42 -19.18 -21.21
C GLY A 56 2.00 -18.75 -21.61
N LEU A 57 1.37 -17.79 -20.92
CA LEU A 57 0.10 -17.23 -21.40
C LEU A 57 0.35 -16.26 -22.57
N ASN A 58 -0.54 -16.26 -23.55
CA ASN A 58 -0.56 -15.17 -24.52
C ASN A 58 -1.12 -13.88 -23.88
N LEU A 59 -0.85 -12.73 -24.48
CA LEU A 59 -1.20 -11.43 -23.90
C LEU A 59 -2.70 -11.27 -23.57
N PRO A 60 -3.66 -11.63 -24.46
CA PRO A 60 -5.08 -11.53 -24.13
C PRO A 60 -5.47 -12.37 -22.90
N TRP A 61 -5.00 -13.61 -22.80
CA TRP A 61 -5.30 -14.47 -21.65
C TRP A 61 -4.59 -13.99 -20.39
N ALA A 62 -3.36 -13.48 -20.49
CA ALA A 62 -2.67 -12.88 -19.36
C ALA A 62 -3.47 -11.70 -18.78
N ILE A 63 -3.99 -10.80 -19.63
CA ILE A 63 -4.83 -9.68 -19.19
C ILE A 63 -6.09 -10.19 -18.50
N VAL A 64 -6.81 -11.15 -19.10
CA VAL A 64 -8.03 -11.72 -18.51
C VAL A 64 -7.73 -12.36 -17.15
N THR A 65 -6.68 -13.18 -17.04
CA THR A 65 -6.28 -13.81 -15.78
C THR A 65 -5.92 -12.79 -14.72
N ILE A 66 -5.19 -11.72 -15.06
CA ILE A 66 -4.84 -10.63 -14.14
C ILE A 66 -6.11 -9.91 -13.67
N LEU A 67 -7.04 -9.61 -14.56
CA LEU A 67 -8.31 -8.95 -14.21
C LEU A 67 -9.15 -9.82 -13.27
N VAL A 68 -9.32 -11.11 -13.60
CA VAL A 68 -10.06 -12.05 -12.75
C VAL A 68 -9.40 -12.19 -11.38
N GLY A 69 -8.08 -12.35 -11.33
CA GLY A 69 -7.33 -12.42 -10.08
C GLY A 69 -7.51 -11.16 -9.21
N ASN A 70 -7.44 -9.97 -9.83
CA ASN A 70 -7.66 -8.70 -9.14
C ASN A 70 -9.10 -8.55 -8.64
N LEU A 71 -10.10 -8.98 -9.41
CA LEU A 71 -11.51 -8.94 -8.97
C LEU A 71 -11.76 -9.86 -7.78
N LEU A 72 -11.23 -11.09 -7.83
CA LEU A 72 -11.37 -12.07 -6.76
C LEU A 72 -10.65 -11.61 -5.47
N GLY A 73 -9.40 -11.15 -5.57
CA GLY A 73 -8.66 -10.62 -4.42
C GLY A 73 -9.25 -9.31 -3.90
N GLY A 74 -9.66 -8.43 -4.82
CA GLY A 74 -10.26 -7.14 -4.53
C GLY A 74 -11.58 -7.26 -3.76
N LEU A 75 -12.33 -8.34 -3.93
CA LEU A 75 -13.55 -8.60 -3.16
C LEU A 75 -13.29 -8.64 -1.64
N PHE A 76 -12.26 -9.35 -1.21
CA PHE A 76 -11.89 -9.43 0.20
C PHE A 76 -11.43 -8.08 0.75
N MET A 77 -10.63 -7.35 -0.04
CA MET A 77 -10.17 -6.01 0.32
C MET A 77 -11.35 -5.01 0.42
N ALA A 78 -12.32 -5.10 -0.49
CA ALA A 78 -13.51 -4.25 -0.47
C ALA A 78 -14.32 -4.43 0.82
N TYR A 79 -14.51 -5.67 1.27
CA TYR A 79 -15.17 -5.93 2.55
C TYR A 79 -14.42 -5.34 3.75
N HIS A 80 -13.09 -5.40 3.76
CA HIS A 80 -12.29 -4.79 4.83
C HIS A 80 -12.30 -3.26 4.76
N SER A 81 -12.35 -2.68 3.56
CA SER A 81 -12.38 -1.23 3.36
C SER A 81 -13.63 -0.57 3.97
N ILE A 82 -14.74 -1.31 4.11
CA ILE A 82 -15.97 -0.83 4.76
C ILE A 82 -15.78 -0.63 6.28
N GLN A 83 -14.82 -1.32 6.90
CA GLN A 83 -14.61 -1.25 8.35
C GLN A 83 -13.99 0.08 8.78
N GLY A 84 -13.13 0.68 7.96
CA GLY A 84 -12.43 1.93 8.27
C GLY A 84 -13.37 3.07 8.67
N PRO A 85 -14.33 3.47 7.80
CA PRO A 85 -15.28 4.55 8.10
C PRO A 85 -16.22 4.27 9.28
N LYS A 86 -16.43 3.00 9.66
CA LYS A 86 -17.32 2.61 10.76
C LYS A 86 -16.61 2.60 12.11
N LEU A 87 -15.37 2.12 12.14
CA LEU A 87 -14.63 1.90 13.38
C LEU A 87 -13.79 3.12 13.77
N GLY A 88 -13.38 3.95 12.80
CA GLY A 88 -12.59 5.15 13.07
C GLY A 88 -11.23 4.89 13.73
N VAL A 89 -10.73 3.65 13.71
CA VAL A 89 -9.43 3.27 14.28
C VAL A 89 -8.58 2.54 13.24
N PRO A 90 -7.23 2.63 13.32
CA PRO A 90 -6.34 1.93 12.39
C PRO A 90 -6.53 0.41 12.42
N GLN A 91 -6.33 -0.26 11.27
CA GLN A 91 -6.49 -1.72 11.13
C GLN A 91 -5.68 -2.52 12.16
N MET A 92 -4.47 -2.05 12.51
CA MET A 92 -3.64 -2.72 13.52
C MET A 92 -4.26 -2.69 14.92
N ILE A 93 -4.98 -1.62 15.27
CA ILE A 93 -5.73 -1.55 16.53
C ILE A 93 -6.95 -2.46 16.49
N GLN A 94 -7.64 -2.55 15.35
CA GLN A 94 -8.80 -3.45 15.18
C GLN A 94 -8.45 -4.92 15.43
N SER A 95 -7.24 -5.35 15.04
CA SER A 95 -6.77 -6.73 15.28
C SER A 95 -6.80 -7.14 16.76
N ARG A 96 -6.69 -6.18 17.69
CA ARG A 96 -6.75 -6.44 19.13
C ARG A 96 -8.10 -7.00 19.59
N ALA A 97 -9.18 -6.71 18.88
CA ALA A 97 -10.50 -7.25 19.20
C ALA A 97 -10.57 -8.77 18.97
N GLN A 98 -9.82 -9.29 17.98
CA GLN A 98 -9.82 -10.72 17.64
C GLN A 98 -8.73 -11.51 18.38
N PHE A 99 -7.55 -10.91 18.54
CA PHE A 99 -6.36 -11.59 19.07
C PHE A 99 -5.99 -11.16 20.50
N GLY A 100 -6.69 -10.18 21.07
CA GLY A 100 -6.30 -9.54 22.33
C GLY A 100 -5.09 -8.61 22.19
N MET A 101 -4.73 -7.94 23.28
CA MET A 101 -3.62 -6.96 23.28
C MET A 101 -2.28 -7.59 22.91
N PHE A 102 -1.94 -8.74 23.51
CA PHE A 102 -0.68 -9.43 23.23
C PHE A 102 -0.73 -10.25 21.95
N GLY A 103 -1.86 -10.91 21.63
CA GLY A 103 -1.97 -11.71 20.41
C GLY A 103 -1.96 -10.87 19.13
N ALA A 104 -2.37 -9.60 19.19
CA ALA A 104 -2.22 -8.66 18.07
C ALA A 104 -0.76 -8.43 17.65
N THR A 105 0.22 -8.83 18.47
CA THR A 105 1.64 -8.79 18.07
C THR A 105 1.91 -9.69 16.86
N LEU A 106 1.21 -10.83 16.74
CA LEU A 106 1.39 -11.76 15.63
C LEU A 106 1.10 -11.10 14.26
N PRO A 107 -0.09 -10.52 14.00
CA PRO A 107 -0.35 -9.84 12.73
C PRO A 107 0.56 -8.63 12.52
N VAL A 108 0.98 -7.93 13.59
CA VAL A 108 1.98 -6.84 13.48
C VAL A 108 3.32 -7.37 12.95
N VAL A 109 3.84 -8.46 13.50
CA VAL A 109 5.12 -9.04 13.02
C VAL A 109 4.99 -9.49 11.58
N VAL A 110 3.89 -10.18 11.24
CA VAL A 110 3.64 -10.65 9.86
C VAL A 110 3.58 -9.48 8.88
N VAL A 111 2.88 -8.39 9.21
CA VAL A 111 2.78 -7.24 8.30
C VAL A 111 4.12 -6.50 8.17
N LEU A 112 4.93 -6.43 9.23
CA LEU A 112 6.27 -5.86 9.16
C LEU A 112 7.17 -6.68 8.22
N LEU A 113 7.16 -8.00 8.34
CA LEU A 113 7.91 -8.89 7.44
C LEU A 113 7.44 -8.75 5.99
N MET A 114 6.12 -8.69 5.78
CA MET A 114 5.54 -8.44 4.46
C MET A 114 6.02 -7.11 3.88
N TYR A 115 6.00 -6.02 4.65
CA TYR A 115 6.47 -4.72 4.17
C TYR A 115 7.96 -4.71 3.86
N VAL A 116 8.80 -5.34 4.70
CA VAL A 116 10.24 -5.49 4.40
C VAL A 116 10.43 -6.22 3.07
N GLY A 117 9.76 -7.36 2.86
CA GLY A 117 9.86 -8.11 1.62
C GLY A 117 9.38 -7.30 0.41
N PHE A 118 8.30 -6.54 0.57
CA PHE A 118 7.75 -5.68 -0.46
C PHE A 118 8.71 -4.55 -0.84
N PHE A 119 9.25 -3.80 0.13
CA PHE A 119 10.18 -2.71 -0.13
C PHE A 119 11.50 -3.22 -0.72
N VAL A 120 12.05 -4.32 -0.21
CA VAL A 120 13.26 -4.94 -0.77
C VAL A 120 13.05 -5.36 -2.22
N SER A 121 11.92 -6.01 -2.52
CA SER A 121 11.62 -6.46 -3.90
C SER A 121 11.44 -5.27 -4.85
N SER A 122 10.71 -4.23 -4.42
CA SER A 122 10.51 -3.01 -5.20
C SER A 122 11.83 -2.25 -5.42
N GLY A 123 12.68 -2.14 -4.40
CA GLY A 123 14.00 -1.49 -4.51
C GLY A 123 14.94 -2.25 -5.45
N VAL A 124 14.97 -3.59 -5.39
CA VAL A 124 15.79 -4.41 -6.31
C VAL A 124 15.30 -4.27 -7.75
N LEU A 125 13.99 -4.39 -8.00
CA LEU A 125 13.42 -4.28 -9.35
C LEU A 125 13.61 -2.86 -9.91
N GLY A 126 13.34 -1.83 -9.10
CA GLY A 126 13.59 -0.44 -9.46
C GLY A 126 15.06 -0.18 -9.77
N GLY A 127 15.95 -0.66 -8.90
CA GLY A 127 17.38 -0.52 -9.08
C GLY A 127 17.93 -1.24 -10.31
N GLN A 128 17.42 -2.42 -10.65
CA GLN A 128 17.75 -3.12 -11.90
C GLN A 128 17.30 -2.32 -13.13
N ALA A 129 16.11 -1.72 -13.09
CA ALA A 129 15.63 -0.88 -14.18
C ALA A 129 16.49 0.38 -14.37
N ILE A 130 16.84 1.07 -13.28
CA ILE A 130 17.73 2.24 -13.29
C ILE A 130 19.15 1.86 -13.75
N ALA A 131 19.70 0.75 -13.25
CA ALA A 131 21.00 0.25 -13.66
C ALA A 131 21.05 -0.05 -15.16
N GLY A 132 19.99 -0.68 -15.70
CA GLY A 132 19.85 -0.94 -17.13
C GLY A 132 19.74 0.33 -17.98
N LEU A 133 19.03 1.35 -17.47
CA LEU A 133 18.85 2.63 -18.16
C LEU A 133 20.13 3.49 -18.17
N LEU A 134 20.86 3.54 -17.06
CA LEU A 134 22.05 4.37 -16.88
C LEU A 134 23.36 3.64 -17.18
N HIS A 135 23.29 2.35 -17.52
CA HIS A 135 24.44 1.46 -17.72
C HIS A 135 25.42 1.44 -16.54
N VAL A 136 24.89 1.47 -15.31
CA VAL A 136 25.66 1.36 -14.06
C VAL A 136 25.48 -0.03 -13.43
N SER A 137 26.25 -0.33 -12.38
CA SER A 137 26.08 -1.59 -11.66
C SER A 137 24.76 -1.64 -10.89
N THR A 138 24.18 -2.83 -10.74
CA THR A 138 22.91 -3.01 -10.00
C THR A 138 22.92 -2.42 -8.59
N PRO A 139 23.99 -2.57 -7.77
CA PRO A 139 24.02 -1.94 -6.45
C PRO A 139 23.91 -0.41 -6.51
N VAL A 140 24.56 0.23 -7.50
CA VAL A 140 24.47 1.68 -7.71
C VAL A 140 23.07 2.07 -8.17
N GLY A 141 22.46 1.30 -9.07
CA GLY A 141 21.08 1.50 -9.50
C GLY A 141 20.09 1.44 -8.35
N ILE A 142 20.25 0.49 -7.41
CA ILE A 142 19.41 0.37 -6.21
C ILE A 142 19.55 1.62 -5.33
N VAL A 143 20.79 2.05 -5.04
CA VAL A 143 21.01 3.27 -4.23
C VAL A 143 20.36 4.50 -4.87
N ILE A 144 20.47 4.65 -6.20
CA ILE A 144 19.84 5.76 -6.93
C ILE A 144 18.32 5.67 -6.86
N ALA A 145 17.74 4.48 -7.08
CA ALA A 145 16.30 4.27 -7.05
C ALA A 145 15.72 4.58 -5.67
N ASP A 146 16.33 4.06 -4.60
CA ASP A 146 15.85 4.25 -3.23
C ASP A 146 16.02 5.71 -2.77
N ALA A 147 17.08 6.40 -3.20
CA ALA A 147 17.30 7.82 -2.88
C ALA A 147 16.27 8.77 -3.52
N VAL A 148 15.58 8.34 -4.57
CA VAL A 148 14.51 9.12 -5.22
C VAL A 148 13.15 8.82 -4.59
N VAL A 149 12.98 7.63 -4.00
CA VAL A 149 11.72 7.14 -3.43
C VAL A 149 11.58 7.48 -1.95
N LEU A 150 12.70 7.58 -1.21
CA LEU A 150 12.77 8.04 0.19
C LEU A 150 12.87 9.57 0.30
#